data_AF-A0A950XPH7-F1
#
_entry.id   AF-A0A950XPH7-F1
#
_cell.length_a   1.000
_cell.length_b   1.000
_cell.length_c   1.000
_cell.angle_alpha   90.00
_cell.angle_beta   90.00
_cell.angle_gamma   90.00
#
_symmetry.space_group_name_H-M   'P 1'
#
loop_
_entity.id
_entity.type
_entity.pdbx_description
1 polymer ?
#
loop_
_entity_poly.entity_id
_entity_poly.type
_entity_poly.pdbx_seq_one_letter_code
_entity_poly.pdbx_strand_id
1 'polypeptide(L)'
;MSRLFLVSLVLGVFPVFGQPALHLKTRTIIPQAAAAIDLVDSPLYLSAGHFILQFNNPPGADTLAALAGLNISVLGAIPDNGMLVSLNYPALLSGLGIMYAAPLDPADKISPLIAAGDETARAGYFLVEFHPDVDLNFGRGVVQNLGLPLVENPDLNPRHLMIQVSDPNQVPAALAGLASQDPVAYIFPASAQLAAGVPSSAYAEAMTTWGVIGQLIPTSGQGWGGAGQNPATIGYVFSTLTTQLPVSQTESAIQRAMAEWSKVVQVTWKQGSDPTAAQTVNIFFATGAHGDPYPFGGPGGVLAHTFYPAPPNPEPIAGDMHFNDADTWNIGANVDVFSVALHELGHALGLGHSDSPSDVMYPYYKMVTTLNAGDVSAIQTLYAAQPVVSNPTPSPNPSPSPSPSPSPSPSPSPTPSPSPSPSPSPSPSPSPSPSPSPSPSPSPSPAPSPGDTTPPSLTITSPGGTTISTGSASLQFTGTASDNVAVASVTWSTNTGSSGIATGTTNWSATIPLLVGSNTITIRATDPFRNIGWRSVVVVRH
;
A
#
# COMPACT_ATOMS: atom_id res chain seq x y z
N MET A 1 -45.42 7.20 60.45
CA MET A 1 -45.70 6.86 59.05
C MET A 1 -45.22 8.01 58.18
N SER A 2 -44.16 7.80 57.40
CA SER A 2 -43.81 8.53 56.17
C SER A 2 -42.56 7.84 55.62
N ARG A 3 -42.71 7.05 54.56
CA ARG A 3 -41.60 6.38 53.87
C ARG A 3 -41.18 7.25 52.69
N LEU A 4 -39.94 7.74 52.76
CA LEU A 4 -39.18 8.30 51.67
C LEU A 4 -38.91 7.20 50.63
N PHE A 5 -39.28 7.41 49.36
CA PHE A 5 -38.73 6.63 48.25
C PHE A 5 -37.67 7.49 47.56
N LEU A 6 -36.41 7.06 47.69
CA LEU A 6 -35.28 7.59 46.95
C LEU A 6 -35.31 6.96 45.55
N VAL A 7 -35.53 7.76 44.50
CA VAL A 7 -35.33 7.31 43.13
C VAL A 7 -33.86 7.59 42.79
N SER A 8 -33.03 6.53 42.77
CA SER A 8 -31.67 6.59 42.23
C SER A 8 -31.75 6.81 40.72
N LEU A 9 -31.41 8.01 40.26
CA LEU A 9 -31.10 8.27 38.87
C LEU A 9 -29.71 7.69 38.58
N VAL A 10 -29.67 6.50 37.97
CA VAL A 10 -28.44 5.94 37.42
C VAL A 10 -28.08 6.76 36.18
N LEU A 11 -27.18 7.73 36.33
CA LEU A 11 -26.47 8.33 35.19
C LEU A 11 -25.60 7.25 34.58
N GLY A 12 -26.12 6.58 33.55
CA GLY A 12 -25.31 5.78 32.65
C GLY A 12 -24.32 6.69 31.95
N VAL A 13 -23.06 6.66 32.40
CA VAL A 13 -21.94 7.21 31.64
C VAL A 13 -21.74 6.26 30.47
N PHE A 14 -22.40 6.53 29.35
CA PHE A 14 -21.99 5.94 28.08
C PHE A 14 -20.60 6.49 27.76
N PRO A 15 -19.62 5.65 27.40
CA PRO A 15 -18.38 6.16 26.83
C PRO A 15 -18.77 6.96 25.58
N VAL A 16 -18.49 8.26 25.60
CA VAL A 16 -18.55 9.09 24.41
C VAL A 16 -17.38 8.61 23.55
N PHE A 17 -17.65 7.69 22.62
CA PHE A 17 -16.72 7.46 21.51
C PHE A 17 -16.55 8.81 20.82
N GLY A 18 -15.31 9.32 20.78
CA GLY A 18 -15.01 10.56 20.07
C GLY A 18 -15.49 10.44 18.62
N GLN A 19 -16.01 11.53 18.05
CA GLN A 19 -16.39 11.53 16.64
C GLN A 19 -15.18 11.11 15.80
N PRO A 20 -15.34 10.15 14.85
CA PRO A 20 -14.25 9.78 13.97
C PRO A 20 -13.80 11.00 13.17
N ALA A 21 -12.51 11.24 13.11
CA ALA A 21 -11.90 12.37 12.41
C ALA A 21 -11.09 11.86 11.22
N LEU A 22 -11.11 12.58 10.10
CA LEU A 22 -10.24 12.26 8.97
C LEU A 22 -8.87 12.90 9.22
N HIS A 23 -7.83 12.10 9.11
CA HIS A 23 -6.46 12.57 9.30
C HIS A 23 -5.77 12.69 7.93
N LEU A 24 -5.62 13.93 7.45
CA LEU A 24 -4.80 14.25 6.29
C LEU A 24 -3.44 14.76 6.76
N LYS A 25 -2.42 14.73 5.90
CA LYS A 25 -1.07 15.24 6.22
C LYS A 25 -1.07 16.72 6.64
N THR A 26 -2.00 17.50 6.10
CA THR A 26 -2.11 18.95 6.32
C THR A 26 -2.95 19.30 7.55
N ARG A 27 -3.97 18.49 7.88
CA ARG A 27 -4.93 18.77 8.95
C ARG A 27 -5.73 17.55 9.36
N THR A 28 -6.31 17.63 10.55
CA THR A 28 -7.39 16.74 10.98
C THR A 28 -8.73 17.41 10.71
N ILE A 29 -9.61 16.72 9.99
CA ILE A 29 -10.99 17.16 9.75
C ILE A 29 -11.86 16.47 10.79
N ILE A 30 -12.46 17.28 11.67
CA ILE A 30 -13.49 16.82 12.60
C ILE A 30 -14.83 17.18 11.95
N PRO A 31 -15.58 16.20 11.41
CA PRO A 31 -16.88 16.49 10.82
C PRO A 31 -17.78 17.03 11.91
N GLN A 32 -18.35 18.22 11.69
CA GLN A 32 -19.50 18.62 12.48
C GLN A 32 -20.64 17.63 12.20
N ALA A 33 -21.54 17.42 13.17
CA ALA A 33 -22.75 16.64 12.93
C ALA A 33 -23.48 17.27 11.74
N ALA A 34 -23.34 16.67 10.56
CA ALA A 34 -23.86 17.24 9.35
C ALA A 34 -25.39 17.19 9.39
N ALA A 35 -26.04 18.28 8.96
CA ALA A 35 -27.36 18.13 8.36
C ALA A 35 -27.26 17.06 7.26
N ALA A 36 -28.31 16.27 7.04
CA ALA A 36 -28.29 15.20 6.04
C ALA A 36 -27.68 15.70 4.72
N ILE A 37 -26.56 15.11 4.32
CA ILE A 37 -25.94 15.40 3.03
C ILE A 37 -26.73 14.59 2.00
N ASP A 38 -27.78 15.21 1.47
CA ASP A 38 -28.72 14.52 0.60
C ASP A 38 -28.25 14.48 -0.85
N LEU A 39 -27.57 15.54 -1.33
CA LEU A 39 -27.09 15.66 -2.70
C LEU A 39 -25.62 16.12 -2.71
N VAL A 40 -24.80 15.45 -3.50
CA VAL A 40 -23.44 15.91 -3.84
C VAL A 40 -23.36 16.08 -5.35
N ASP A 41 -23.07 17.30 -5.79
CA ASP A 41 -22.81 17.64 -7.19
C ASP A 41 -21.34 17.37 -7.51
N SER A 42 -21.03 16.86 -8.71
CA SER A 42 -19.65 16.86 -9.20
C SER A 42 -19.09 18.29 -9.22
N PRO A 43 -17.84 18.55 -8.80
CA PRO A 43 -17.23 19.87 -8.85
C PRO A 43 -16.95 20.29 -10.30
N LEU A 44 -17.07 19.35 -11.25
CA LEU A 44 -16.90 19.55 -12.67
C LEU A 44 -18.20 19.25 -13.42
N TYR A 45 -18.61 20.19 -14.26
CA TYR A 45 -19.80 20.01 -15.09
C TYR A 45 -19.54 18.93 -16.15
N LEU A 46 -20.28 17.82 -16.08
CA LEU A 46 -20.23 16.68 -17.02
C LEU A 46 -18.92 15.88 -17.03
N SER A 47 -18.10 15.96 -15.97
CA SER A 47 -16.96 15.05 -15.80
C SER A 47 -16.87 14.51 -14.38
N ALA A 48 -16.09 13.44 -14.23
CA ALA A 48 -15.77 12.84 -12.94
C ALA A 48 -15.15 13.90 -12.04
N GLY A 49 -15.70 14.04 -10.84
CA GLY A 49 -15.17 14.88 -9.78
C GLY A 49 -14.79 14.07 -8.57
N HIS A 50 -13.76 14.49 -7.86
CA HIS A 50 -13.14 13.71 -6.78
C HIS A 50 -13.54 14.21 -5.40
N PHE A 51 -13.98 13.30 -4.54
CA PHE A 51 -14.52 13.61 -3.22
C PHE A 51 -13.96 12.72 -2.14
N ILE A 52 -13.89 13.29 -0.95
CA ILE A 52 -13.80 12.53 0.28
C ILE A 52 -15.22 12.32 0.79
N LEU A 53 -15.62 11.07 0.96
CA LEU A 53 -16.79 10.68 1.73
C LEU A 53 -16.34 10.11 3.07
N GLN A 54 -17.00 10.44 4.17
CA GLN A 54 -16.84 9.76 5.45
C GLN A 54 -18.16 9.23 5.95
N PHE A 55 -18.13 8.01 6.47
CA PHE A 55 -19.30 7.29 6.95
C PHE A 55 -19.34 7.23 8.48
N ASN A 56 -20.56 7.23 9.04
CA ASN A 56 -20.77 7.06 10.48
C ASN A 56 -20.27 5.71 11.01
N ASN A 57 -20.23 4.70 10.16
CA ASN A 57 -19.73 3.36 10.45
C ASN A 57 -18.77 2.93 9.33
N PRO A 58 -17.84 1.99 9.61
CA PRO A 58 -16.97 1.44 8.57
C PRO A 58 -17.79 0.96 7.36
N PRO A 59 -17.46 1.39 6.13
CA PRO A 59 -18.21 1.01 4.93
C PRO A 59 -18.05 -0.50 4.67
N GLY A 60 -19.17 -1.21 4.68
CA GLY A 60 -19.24 -2.63 4.36
C GLY A 60 -19.53 -2.89 2.88
N ALA A 61 -19.61 -4.17 2.51
CA ALA A 61 -19.93 -4.58 1.13
C ALA A 61 -21.24 -3.95 0.61
N ASP A 62 -22.26 -3.81 1.46
CA ASP A 62 -23.53 -3.18 1.11
C ASP A 62 -23.36 -1.68 0.78
N THR A 63 -22.52 -0.96 1.53
CA THR A 63 -22.20 0.44 1.25
C THR A 63 -21.50 0.56 -0.10
N LEU A 64 -20.52 -0.31 -0.37
CA LEU A 64 -19.80 -0.32 -1.65
C LEU A 64 -20.73 -0.63 -2.83
N ALA A 65 -21.63 -1.61 -2.66
CA ALA A 65 -22.63 -1.94 -3.67
C ALA A 65 -23.61 -0.78 -3.91
N ALA A 66 -24.01 -0.06 -2.86
CA ALA A 66 -24.86 1.11 -2.99
C ALA A 66 -24.17 2.26 -3.72
N LEU A 67 -22.90 2.56 -3.41
CA LEU A 67 -22.09 3.54 -4.14
C LEU A 67 -21.97 3.17 -5.62
N ALA A 68 -21.67 1.91 -5.92
CA ALA A 68 -21.60 1.43 -7.30
C ALA A 68 -22.96 1.58 -8.02
N GLY A 69 -24.07 1.30 -7.34
CA GLY A 69 -25.42 1.51 -7.87
C GLY A 69 -25.76 2.98 -8.17
N LEU A 70 -25.04 3.92 -7.55
CA LEU A 70 -25.14 5.35 -7.80
C LEU A 70 -24.12 5.85 -8.84
N ASN A 71 -23.38 4.95 -9.51
CA ASN A 71 -22.26 5.26 -10.40
C ASN A 71 -21.15 6.08 -9.71
N ILE A 72 -20.94 5.82 -8.42
CA ILE A 72 -19.82 6.36 -7.65
C ILE A 72 -18.72 5.31 -7.64
N SER A 73 -17.56 5.67 -8.18
CA SER A 73 -16.38 4.82 -8.20
C SER A 73 -15.56 5.04 -6.93
N VAL A 74 -15.17 3.96 -6.27
CA VAL A 74 -14.21 4.01 -5.16
C VAL A 74 -12.81 4.02 -5.73
N LEU A 75 -12.01 5.01 -5.35
CA LEU A 75 -10.66 5.21 -5.86
C LEU A 75 -9.59 4.87 -4.83
N GLY A 76 -9.89 5.03 -3.55
CA GLY A 76 -8.96 4.72 -2.49
C GLY A 76 -9.60 4.80 -1.11
N ALA A 77 -8.91 4.19 -0.15
CA ALA A 77 -9.30 4.25 1.24
C ALA A 77 -8.76 5.51 1.90
N ILE A 78 -9.57 6.11 2.76
CA ILE A 78 -9.13 7.11 3.72
C ILE A 78 -9.43 6.53 5.12
N PRO A 79 -8.49 6.53 6.07
CA PRO A 79 -8.74 6.02 7.41
C PRO A 79 -9.97 6.64 8.09
N ASP A 80 -10.43 6.02 9.17
CA ASP A 80 -11.53 6.53 10.00
C ASP A 80 -12.86 6.66 9.23
N ASN A 81 -13.18 5.59 8.49
CA ASN A 81 -14.37 5.43 7.65
C ASN A 81 -14.43 6.41 6.47
N GLY A 82 -13.28 6.93 6.04
CA GLY A 82 -13.17 7.77 4.87
C GLY A 82 -13.01 6.97 3.57
N MET A 83 -13.40 7.56 2.46
CA MET A 83 -13.15 7.02 1.12
C MET A 83 -12.91 8.16 0.14
N LEU A 84 -11.90 7.99 -0.71
CA LEU A 84 -11.76 8.78 -1.92
C LEU A 84 -12.62 8.16 -3.01
N VAL A 85 -13.51 8.95 -3.60
CA VAL A 85 -14.43 8.49 -4.64
C VAL A 85 -14.45 9.46 -5.82
N SER A 86 -14.92 8.98 -6.97
CA SER A 86 -15.33 9.83 -8.08
C SER A 86 -16.79 9.64 -8.48
N LEU A 87 -17.42 10.73 -8.93
CA LEU A 87 -18.76 10.71 -9.51
C LEU A 87 -18.86 11.63 -10.72
N ASN A 88 -19.62 11.17 -11.73
CA ASN A 88 -19.82 11.89 -13.00
C ASN A 88 -21.08 12.78 -12.99
N TYR A 89 -22.02 12.50 -12.10
CA TYR A 89 -23.32 13.15 -12.03
C TYR A 89 -23.71 13.38 -10.57
N PRO A 90 -24.55 14.38 -10.28
CA PRO A 90 -25.10 14.56 -8.95
C PRO A 90 -25.70 13.27 -8.41
N ALA A 91 -25.29 12.88 -7.21
CA ALA A 91 -25.73 11.64 -6.58
C ALA A 91 -26.51 11.95 -5.29
N LEU A 92 -27.64 11.27 -5.13
CA LEU A 92 -28.40 11.30 -3.88
C LEU A 92 -27.76 10.33 -2.89
N LEU A 93 -27.15 10.86 -1.84
CA LEU A 93 -26.38 10.10 -0.84
C LEU A 93 -27.21 9.74 0.41
N SER A 94 -28.48 10.15 0.42
CA SER A 94 -29.42 9.93 1.52
C SER A 94 -29.48 8.46 1.93
N GLY A 95 -29.39 8.19 3.24
CA GLY A 95 -29.51 6.84 3.78
C GLY A 95 -28.23 6.01 3.79
N LEU A 96 -27.12 6.50 3.20
CA LEU A 96 -25.82 5.81 3.24
C LEU A 96 -25.03 6.06 4.54
N GLY A 97 -25.56 6.89 5.44
CA GLY A 97 -24.92 7.21 6.71
C GLY A 97 -23.64 8.04 6.56
N ILE A 98 -23.60 8.91 5.54
CA ILE A 98 -22.48 9.83 5.30
C ILE A 98 -22.55 11.00 6.28
N MET A 99 -21.41 11.32 6.89
CA MET A 99 -21.25 12.42 7.85
C MET A 99 -20.36 13.54 7.33
N TYR A 100 -19.54 13.26 6.32
CA TYR A 100 -18.72 14.25 5.63
C TYR A 100 -18.70 13.94 4.14
N ALA A 101 -18.88 14.96 3.31
CA ALA A 101 -18.70 14.87 1.88
C ALA A 101 -18.18 16.22 1.38
N ALA A 102 -17.00 16.23 0.78
CA ALA A 102 -16.44 17.44 0.17
C ALA A 102 -15.41 17.07 -0.91
N PRO A 103 -15.24 17.94 -1.93
CA PRO A 103 -14.04 17.89 -2.77
C PRO A 103 -12.78 18.04 -1.92
N LEU A 104 -11.64 17.58 -2.44
CA LEU A 104 -10.36 17.86 -1.81
C LEU A 104 -10.06 19.36 -1.87
N ASP A 105 -9.79 19.96 -0.71
CA ASP A 105 -9.31 21.33 -0.61
C ASP A 105 -7.94 21.44 -1.31
N PRO A 106 -7.70 22.40 -2.22
CA PRO A 106 -6.40 22.60 -2.83
C PRO A 106 -5.25 22.72 -1.83
N ALA A 107 -5.49 23.28 -0.64
CA ALA A 107 -4.46 23.37 0.39
C ALA A 107 -4.05 21.99 0.94
N ASP A 108 -4.97 21.01 0.95
CA ASP A 108 -4.72 19.65 1.41
C ASP A 108 -3.96 18.80 0.37
N LYS A 109 -3.84 19.29 -0.87
CA LYS A 109 -3.13 18.61 -1.97
C LYS A 109 -1.64 18.97 -2.03
N ILE A 110 -1.15 19.88 -1.17
CA ILE A 110 0.25 20.32 -1.19
C ILE A 110 0.93 19.86 0.09
N SER A 111 2.06 19.17 -0.06
CA SER A 111 2.86 18.72 1.07
C SER A 111 3.28 19.85 2.01
N PRO A 112 3.07 19.70 3.34
CA PRO A 112 3.58 20.63 4.34
C PRO A 112 5.10 20.81 4.31
N LEU A 113 5.87 19.82 3.83
CA LEU A 113 7.32 19.89 3.75
C LEU A 113 7.81 20.97 2.77
N ILE A 114 7.00 21.28 1.76
CA ILE A 114 7.32 22.33 0.78
C ILE A 114 7.29 23.70 1.47
N ALA A 115 6.30 23.95 2.33
CA ALA A 115 6.21 25.18 3.12
C ALA A 115 7.28 25.26 4.22
N ALA A 116 7.70 24.11 4.76
CA ALA A 116 8.78 24.02 5.75
C ALA A 116 10.18 24.27 5.17
N GLY A 117 10.32 24.36 3.84
CA GLY A 117 11.58 24.70 3.17
C GLY A 117 12.58 23.54 3.08
N ASP A 118 12.08 22.30 2.91
CA ASP A 118 12.91 21.12 2.70
C ASP A 118 13.92 21.31 1.55
N GLU A 119 15.15 20.82 1.70
CA GLU A 119 16.23 21.03 0.73
C GLU A 119 15.92 20.49 -0.67
N THR A 120 15.18 19.39 -0.78
CA THR A 120 14.75 18.84 -2.08
C THR A 120 13.62 19.67 -2.70
N ALA A 121 12.68 20.17 -1.90
CA ALA A 121 11.68 21.13 -2.35
C ALA A 121 12.33 22.43 -2.87
N ARG A 122 13.45 22.86 -2.25
CA ARG A 122 14.23 24.04 -2.68
C ARG A 122 14.95 23.85 -4.01
N ALA A 123 15.20 22.61 -4.43
CA ALA A 123 15.73 22.32 -5.76
C ALA A 123 14.68 22.52 -6.88
N GLY A 124 13.42 22.77 -6.52
CA GLY A 124 12.35 23.10 -7.45
C GLY A 124 11.75 21.89 -8.18
N TYR A 125 12.06 20.66 -7.75
CA TYR A 125 11.50 19.45 -8.34
C TYR A 125 10.37 18.88 -7.48
N PHE A 126 9.23 18.64 -8.11
CA PHE A 126 8.03 18.15 -7.44
C PHE A 126 7.42 16.98 -8.20
N LEU A 127 6.91 16.02 -7.46
CA LEU A 127 6.04 14.97 -7.96
C LEU A 127 4.59 15.45 -7.86
N VAL A 128 3.84 15.27 -8.93
CA VAL A 128 2.42 15.55 -9.04
C VAL A 128 1.71 14.21 -9.21
N GLU A 129 1.00 13.80 -8.16
CA GLU A 129 0.15 12.62 -8.18
C GLU A 129 -1.23 12.96 -8.74
N PHE A 130 -1.72 12.12 -9.64
CA PHE A 130 -3.07 12.18 -10.18
C PHE A 130 -3.95 11.10 -9.57
N HIS A 131 -5.25 11.35 -9.54
CA HIS A 131 -6.21 10.37 -9.05
C HIS A 131 -6.18 9.06 -9.88
N PRO A 132 -6.46 7.88 -9.29
CA PRO A 132 -6.30 6.58 -9.95
C PRO A 132 -7.07 6.39 -11.27
N ASP A 133 -8.20 7.07 -11.44
CA ASP A 133 -9.05 7.05 -12.63
C ASP A 133 -8.70 8.14 -13.66
N VAL A 134 -7.68 8.96 -13.40
CA VAL A 134 -7.19 9.97 -14.33
C VAL A 134 -6.19 9.36 -15.30
N ASP A 135 -6.47 9.48 -16.60
CA ASP A 135 -5.49 9.13 -17.64
C ASP A 135 -4.28 10.06 -17.56
N LEU A 136 -3.07 9.50 -17.50
CA LEU A 136 -1.86 10.29 -17.30
C LEU A 136 -1.53 11.21 -18.49
N ASN A 137 -2.02 10.94 -19.70
CA ASN A 137 -1.86 11.87 -20.82
C ASN A 137 -2.75 13.10 -20.63
N PHE A 138 -3.96 12.91 -20.09
CA PHE A 138 -4.78 14.03 -19.67
C PHE A 138 -4.08 14.82 -18.55
N GLY A 139 -3.51 14.14 -17.56
CA GLY A 139 -2.70 14.77 -16.50
C GLY A 139 -1.51 15.59 -17.05
N ARG A 140 -0.82 15.09 -18.09
CA ARG A 140 0.22 15.85 -18.79
C ARG A 140 -0.32 17.14 -19.41
N GLY A 141 -1.51 17.07 -20.03
CA GLY A 141 -2.20 18.25 -20.55
C GLY A 141 -2.51 19.28 -19.46
N VAL A 142 -2.92 18.84 -18.26
CA VAL A 142 -3.15 19.72 -17.11
C VAL A 142 -1.87 20.49 -16.75
N VAL A 143 -0.74 19.79 -16.60
CA VAL A 143 0.55 20.42 -16.28
C VAL A 143 0.99 21.40 -17.37
N GLN A 144 0.89 21.00 -18.63
CA GLN A 144 1.31 21.81 -19.78
C GLN A 144 0.44 23.05 -19.98
N ASN A 145 -0.86 22.98 -19.71
CA ASN A 145 -1.77 24.12 -19.80
C ASN A 145 -1.46 25.20 -18.76
N LEU A 146 -0.85 24.83 -17.63
CA LEU A 146 -0.33 25.77 -16.63
C LEU A 146 1.06 26.31 -17.00
N GLY A 147 1.63 25.90 -18.14
CA GLY A 147 2.96 26.32 -18.60
C GLY A 147 4.11 25.73 -17.78
N LEU A 148 3.86 24.65 -17.03
CA LEU A 148 4.85 24.06 -16.15
C LEU A 148 5.73 23.04 -16.90
N PRO A 149 7.07 23.11 -16.77
CA PRO A 149 7.98 22.15 -17.39
C PRO A 149 7.81 20.75 -16.79
N LEU A 150 7.58 19.76 -17.66
CA LEU A 150 7.63 18.33 -17.31
C LEU A 150 9.07 17.81 -17.37
N VAL A 151 9.41 16.95 -16.42
CA VAL A 151 10.68 16.21 -16.39
C VAL A 151 10.37 14.73 -16.57
N GLU A 152 10.80 14.17 -17.69
CA GLU A 152 10.57 12.76 -17.99
C GLU A 152 11.46 11.88 -17.12
N ASN A 153 10.85 10.92 -16.43
CA ASN A 153 11.56 9.85 -15.75
C ASN A 153 10.74 8.56 -15.92
N PRO A 154 11.32 7.48 -16.50
CA PRO A 154 10.61 6.24 -16.80
C PRO A 154 10.24 5.44 -15.55
N ASP A 155 10.84 5.75 -14.41
CA ASP A 155 10.69 5.01 -13.15
C ASP A 155 9.63 5.61 -12.23
N LEU A 156 8.98 6.69 -12.67
CA LEU A 156 7.86 7.27 -11.93
C LEU A 156 6.73 6.26 -11.81
N ASN A 157 6.07 6.29 -10.65
CA ASN A 157 4.82 5.58 -10.47
C ASN A 157 3.85 5.96 -11.62
N PRO A 158 3.05 5.02 -12.17
CA PRO A 158 2.14 5.30 -13.28
C PRO A 158 1.11 6.40 -13.05
N ARG A 159 0.93 6.88 -11.80
CA ARG A 159 0.07 8.03 -11.44
C ARG A 159 0.84 9.32 -11.18
N HIS A 160 2.16 9.31 -11.30
CA HIS A 160 3.02 10.46 -11.01
C HIS A 160 3.56 11.09 -12.28
N LEU A 161 3.54 12.42 -12.31
CA LEU A 161 4.39 13.23 -13.19
C LEU A 161 5.40 13.98 -12.35
N MET A 162 6.52 14.36 -12.95
CA MET A 162 7.52 15.20 -12.30
C MET A 162 7.60 16.55 -13.02
N ILE A 163 7.68 17.63 -12.24
CA ILE A 163 7.83 18.99 -12.75
C ILE A 163 9.07 19.65 -12.17
N GLN A 164 9.56 20.69 -12.86
CA GLN A 164 10.58 21.58 -12.34
C GLN A 164 10.13 23.04 -12.39
N VAL A 165 10.19 23.72 -11.25
CA VAL A 165 9.96 25.17 -11.12
C VAL A 165 11.27 25.83 -10.71
N SER A 166 12.01 26.32 -11.70
CA SER A 166 13.39 26.82 -11.49
C SER A 166 13.48 28.14 -10.74
N ASP A 167 12.44 28.98 -10.76
CA ASP A 167 12.37 30.22 -9.97
C ASP A 167 11.61 29.94 -8.67
N PRO A 168 12.28 29.97 -7.49
CA PRO A 168 11.64 29.73 -6.20
C PRO A 168 10.47 30.68 -5.91
N ASN A 169 10.46 31.88 -6.49
CA ASN A 169 9.36 32.84 -6.30
C ASN A 169 8.07 32.42 -7.03
N GLN A 170 8.19 31.58 -8.06
CA GLN A 170 7.05 31.05 -8.82
C GLN A 170 6.48 29.77 -8.20
N VAL A 171 7.21 29.09 -7.32
CA VAL A 171 6.79 27.82 -6.71
C VAL A 171 5.41 27.93 -6.07
N PRO A 172 5.10 28.92 -5.19
CA PRO A 172 3.79 28.97 -4.54
C PRO A 172 2.62 29.08 -5.54
N ALA A 173 2.78 29.90 -6.58
CA ALA A 173 1.75 30.10 -7.60
C ALA A 173 1.58 28.86 -8.50
N ALA A 174 2.70 28.23 -8.89
CA ALA A 174 2.69 27.00 -9.69
C ALA A 174 1.98 25.86 -8.96
N LEU A 175 2.32 25.64 -7.69
CA LEU A 175 1.72 24.56 -6.89
C LEU A 175 0.26 24.84 -6.56
N ALA A 176 -0.11 26.09 -6.25
CA ALA A 176 -1.52 26.46 -6.08
C ALA A 176 -2.34 26.26 -7.36
N GLY A 177 -1.75 26.59 -8.52
CA GLY A 177 -2.35 26.35 -9.83
C GLY A 177 -2.63 24.86 -10.06
N LEU A 178 -1.66 23.99 -9.80
CA LEU A 178 -1.84 22.53 -9.90
C LEU A 178 -2.86 21.98 -8.90
N ALA A 179 -2.74 22.36 -7.63
CA ALA A 179 -3.63 21.89 -6.57
C ALA A 179 -5.09 22.31 -6.80
N SER A 180 -5.33 23.43 -7.48
CA SER A 180 -6.69 23.84 -7.86
C SER A 180 -7.34 22.93 -8.92
N GLN A 181 -6.56 22.08 -9.59
CA GLN A 181 -7.08 21.15 -10.59
C GLN A 181 -7.63 19.90 -9.88
N ASP A 182 -8.89 19.57 -10.16
CA ASP A 182 -9.55 18.39 -9.62
C ASP A 182 -8.78 17.07 -9.90
N PRO A 183 -8.22 16.82 -11.10
CA PRO A 183 -7.48 15.58 -11.39
C PRO A 183 -6.22 15.36 -10.54
N VAL A 184 -5.66 16.42 -9.96
CA VAL A 184 -4.45 16.35 -9.12
C VAL A 184 -4.86 15.86 -7.73
N ALA A 185 -4.28 14.75 -7.29
CA ALA A 185 -4.52 14.17 -5.98
C ALA A 185 -3.61 14.77 -4.91
N TYR A 186 -2.31 14.88 -5.18
CA TYR A 186 -1.32 15.36 -4.21
C TYR A 186 -0.02 15.84 -4.88
N ILE A 187 0.72 16.72 -4.20
CA ILE A 187 1.98 17.30 -4.68
C ILE A 187 3.02 17.26 -3.56
N PHE A 188 4.18 16.67 -3.84
CA PHE A 188 5.24 16.49 -2.84
C PHE A 188 6.65 16.57 -3.45
N PRO A 189 7.71 16.76 -2.64
CA PRO A 189 9.07 16.87 -3.15
C PRO A 189 9.55 15.62 -3.90
N ALA A 190 10.22 15.82 -5.02
CA ALA A 190 10.94 14.75 -5.70
C ALA A 190 12.31 14.52 -5.05
N SER A 191 12.78 13.27 -5.01
CA SER A 191 14.14 12.97 -4.56
C SER A 191 15.19 13.50 -5.53
N ALA A 192 16.40 13.77 -5.04
CA ALA A 192 17.53 14.15 -5.89
C ALA A 192 17.88 13.06 -6.91
N GLN A 193 17.69 11.78 -6.56
CA GLN A 193 17.89 10.64 -7.45
C GLN A 193 16.89 10.68 -8.61
N LEU A 194 15.60 10.87 -8.32
CA LEU A 194 14.56 10.99 -9.35
C LEU A 194 14.80 12.19 -10.25
N ALA A 195 15.14 13.34 -9.67
CA ALA A 195 15.46 14.56 -10.41
C ALA A 195 16.68 14.39 -11.32
N ALA A 196 17.65 13.56 -10.92
CA ALA A 196 18.83 13.23 -11.71
C ALA A 196 18.61 12.09 -12.73
N GLY A 197 17.42 11.48 -12.77
CA GLY A 197 17.13 10.33 -13.65
C GLY A 197 17.90 9.06 -13.27
N VAL A 198 18.31 8.93 -12.00
CA VAL A 198 18.92 7.71 -11.49
C VAL A 198 17.84 6.63 -11.37
N PRO A 199 18.09 5.39 -11.85
CA PRO A 199 17.13 4.32 -11.77
C PRO A 199 16.54 4.15 -10.37
N SER A 200 15.21 4.12 -10.28
CA SER A 200 14.48 3.89 -9.03
C SER A 200 13.32 2.93 -9.26
N SER A 201 12.73 2.41 -8.19
CA SER A 201 11.53 1.58 -8.26
C SER A 201 10.53 2.15 -7.27
N ALA A 202 9.28 2.35 -7.69
CA ALA A 202 8.25 2.76 -6.74
C ALA A 202 7.90 1.56 -5.82
N TYR A 203 7.67 1.84 -4.54
CA TYR A 203 6.96 0.89 -3.68
C TYR A 203 5.49 0.85 -4.09
N ALA A 204 4.79 -0.26 -3.82
CA ALA A 204 3.33 -0.23 -3.92
C ALA A 204 2.76 0.66 -2.83
N GLU A 205 1.57 1.20 -3.08
CA GLU A 205 0.77 1.75 -2.00
C GLU A 205 0.35 0.63 -1.06
N ALA A 206 0.37 0.91 0.25
CA ALA A 206 -0.18 -0.01 1.23
C ALA A 206 -1.68 -0.23 1.02
N MET A 207 -2.10 -1.48 1.24
CA MET A 207 -3.38 -1.99 0.80
C MET A 207 -4.39 -2.01 1.95
N THR A 208 -5.64 -1.63 1.67
CA THR A 208 -6.78 -1.86 2.56
C THR A 208 -7.82 -2.74 1.88
N THR A 209 -8.82 -3.22 2.63
CA THR A 209 -10.00 -3.87 2.05
C THR A 209 -10.78 -3.01 1.06
N TRP A 210 -10.57 -1.69 1.06
CA TRP A 210 -11.33 -0.75 0.24
C TRP A 210 -10.49 -0.12 -0.87
N GLY A 211 -9.25 -0.60 -1.06
CA GLY A 211 -8.31 -0.08 -2.03
C GLY A 211 -7.03 0.46 -1.38
N VAL A 212 -6.20 1.05 -2.21
CA VAL A 212 -4.95 1.68 -1.83
C VAL A 212 -5.17 2.92 -0.96
N ILE A 213 -4.23 3.20 -0.06
CA ILE A 213 -4.17 4.49 0.65
C ILE A 213 -3.28 5.45 -0.13
N GLY A 214 -3.85 6.60 -0.52
CA GLY A 214 -3.13 7.61 -1.29
C GLY A 214 -2.11 8.40 -0.48
N GLN A 215 -1.21 9.12 -1.18
CA GLN A 215 -0.11 9.88 -0.58
C GLN A 215 -0.56 10.93 0.45
N LEU A 216 -1.78 11.44 0.39
CA LEU A 216 -2.29 12.47 1.30
C LEU A 216 -2.53 12.01 2.75
N ILE A 217 -2.41 10.71 3.04
CA ILE A 217 -2.67 10.11 4.35
C ILE A 217 -1.37 9.84 5.11
N PRO A 218 -1.23 10.34 6.37
CA PRO A 218 -0.01 10.15 7.15
C PRO A 218 0.05 8.80 7.88
N THR A 219 -1.09 8.29 8.33
CA THR A 219 -1.22 7.05 9.12
C THR A 219 -2.57 6.42 8.85
N SER A 220 -2.67 5.11 9.00
CA SER A 220 -3.92 4.36 8.92
C SER A 220 -4.19 3.60 10.20
N GLY A 221 -5.38 3.82 10.78
CA GLY A 221 -5.77 3.24 12.05
C GLY A 221 -4.98 3.80 13.23
N GLN A 222 -4.97 3.05 14.32
CA GLN A 222 -4.37 3.45 15.60
C GLN A 222 -3.17 2.56 15.97
N GLY A 223 -2.63 1.82 15.00
CA GLY A 223 -1.63 0.78 15.23
C GLY A 223 -2.17 -0.43 16.02
N TRP A 224 -1.31 -1.41 16.25
CA TRP A 224 -1.63 -2.64 16.99
C TRP A 224 -1.92 -2.42 18.48
N GLY A 225 -1.42 -1.32 19.05
CA GLY A 225 -1.65 -0.95 20.46
C GLY A 225 -3.01 -0.26 20.69
N GLY A 226 -3.74 0.05 19.63
CA GLY A 226 -4.95 0.88 19.69
C GLY A 226 -4.66 2.33 20.07
N ALA A 227 -5.72 3.11 20.24
CA ALA A 227 -5.61 4.54 20.50
C ALA A 227 -4.83 4.87 21.79
N GLY A 228 -4.02 5.93 21.73
CA GLY A 228 -3.34 6.48 22.90
C GLY A 228 -1.85 6.13 23.02
N GLN A 229 -1.16 5.82 21.91
CA GLN A 229 0.29 5.55 21.91
C GLN A 229 0.67 4.46 22.91
N ASN A 230 -0.04 3.34 22.88
CA ASN A 230 0.25 2.22 23.77
C ASN A 230 1.44 1.38 23.24
N PRO A 231 2.13 0.64 24.12
CA PRO A 231 3.01 -0.43 23.67
C PRO A 231 2.20 -1.53 22.95
N ALA A 232 2.86 -2.28 22.07
CA ALA A 232 2.24 -3.41 21.37
C ALA A 232 3.14 -4.65 21.38
N THR A 233 2.52 -5.83 21.41
CA THR A 233 3.22 -7.10 21.17
C THR A 233 2.61 -7.73 19.93
N ILE A 234 3.43 -7.91 18.90
CA ILE A 234 2.99 -8.36 17.57
C ILE A 234 3.64 -9.72 17.29
N GLY A 235 2.83 -10.68 16.90
CA GLY A 235 3.29 -11.97 16.38
C GLY A 235 3.87 -11.79 14.97
N TYR A 236 4.82 -12.64 14.58
CA TYR A 236 5.17 -12.75 13.16
C TYR A 236 5.49 -14.19 12.77
N VAL A 237 5.25 -14.53 11.51
CA VAL A 237 5.52 -15.86 10.95
C VAL A 237 6.17 -15.70 9.59
N PHE A 238 7.28 -16.42 9.36
CA PHE A 238 7.82 -16.60 8.02
C PHE A 238 7.17 -17.82 7.38
N SER A 239 6.40 -17.63 6.31
CA SER A 239 5.71 -18.72 5.62
C SER A 239 6.55 -19.26 4.45
N THR A 240 6.60 -18.54 3.33
CA THR A 240 7.43 -18.90 2.17
C THR A 240 8.51 -17.85 1.99
N LEU A 241 9.79 -18.25 2.00
CA LEU A 241 10.91 -17.33 1.79
C LEU A 241 11.54 -17.56 0.42
N THR A 242 12.14 -16.51 -0.13
CA THR A 242 12.84 -16.58 -1.42
C THR A 242 13.93 -17.65 -1.42
N THR A 243 14.04 -18.40 -2.51
CA THR A 243 15.14 -19.36 -2.73
C THR A 243 16.40 -18.69 -3.31
N GLN A 244 16.32 -17.39 -3.62
CA GLN A 244 17.44 -16.63 -4.22
C GLN A 244 18.54 -16.32 -3.21
N LEU A 245 18.22 -16.32 -1.91
CA LEU A 245 19.11 -16.02 -0.79
C LEU A 245 19.05 -17.13 0.27
N PRO A 246 20.10 -17.31 1.09
CA PRO A 246 20.04 -18.20 2.24
C PRO A 246 18.92 -17.77 3.20
N VAL A 247 18.05 -18.71 3.58
CA VAL A 247 16.92 -18.49 4.50
C VAL A 247 17.32 -17.67 5.73
N SER A 248 18.41 -18.05 6.40
CA SER A 248 18.88 -17.37 7.60
C SER A 248 19.30 -15.91 7.38
N GLN A 249 19.76 -15.56 6.18
CA GLN A 249 20.10 -14.18 5.84
C GLN A 249 18.84 -13.34 5.58
N THR A 250 17.85 -13.91 4.88
CA THR A 250 16.55 -13.28 4.65
C THR A 250 15.82 -13.03 5.98
N GLU A 251 15.71 -14.05 6.83
CA GLU A 251 15.09 -13.93 8.16
C GLU A 251 15.82 -12.88 9.01
N SER A 252 17.15 -12.95 9.06
CA SER A 252 17.95 -12.00 9.84
C SER A 252 17.81 -10.56 9.32
N ALA A 253 17.70 -10.35 8.01
CA ALA A 253 17.46 -9.03 7.45
C ALA A 253 16.11 -8.46 7.90
N ILE A 254 15.03 -9.25 7.82
CA ILE A 254 13.69 -8.82 8.22
C ILE A 254 13.61 -8.60 9.75
N GLN A 255 14.21 -9.48 10.54
CA GLN A 255 14.29 -9.32 12.00
C GLN A 255 15.10 -8.08 12.42
N ARG A 256 16.16 -7.74 11.68
CA ARG A 256 16.88 -6.47 11.91
C ARG A 256 15.99 -5.27 11.60
N ALA A 257 15.19 -5.32 10.54
CA ALA A 257 14.25 -4.25 10.22
C ALA A 257 13.18 -4.07 11.33
N MET A 258 12.63 -5.18 11.85
CA MET A 258 11.75 -5.18 13.03
C MET A 258 12.42 -4.54 14.25
N ALA A 259 13.71 -4.85 14.47
CA ALA A 259 14.48 -4.30 15.57
C ALA A 259 14.69 -2.78 15.43
N GLU A 260 14.89 -2.24 14.22
CA GLU A 260 15.02 -0.79 14.01
C GLU A 260 13.78 -0.02 14.47
N TRP A 261 12.58 -0.48 14.12
CA TRP A 261 11.34 0.12 14.64
C TRP A 261 11.23 -0.02 16.16
N SER A 262 11.60 -1.19 16.69
CA SER A 262 11.57 -1.46 18.13
C SER A 262 12.59 -0.63 18.94
N LYS A 263 13.59 -0.01 18.30
CA LYS A 263 14.54 0.91 18.97
C LYS A 263 13.88 2.23 19.38
N VAL A 264 12.82 2.65 18.69
CA VAL A 264 12.25 4.00 18.83
C VAL A 264 10.84 4.00 19.41
N VAL A 265 10.12 2.88 19.32
CA VAL A 265 8.81 2.65 19.94
C VAL A 265 8.72 1.30 20.66
N GLN A 266 7.84 1.20 21.65
CA GLN A 266 7.60 0.02 22.48
C GLN A 266 6.77 -1.04 21.76
N VAL A 267 7.27 -1.47 20.61
CA VAL A 267 6.76 -2.62 19.85
C VAL A 267 7.65 -3.82 20.14
N THR A 268 7.04 -4.95 20.50
CA THR A 268 7.74 -6.22 20.75
C THR A 268 7.31 -7.25 19.74
N TRP A 269 8.27 -7.82 19.01
CA TRP A 269 8.02 -8.87 18.01
C TRP A 269 8.19 -10.27 18.61
N LYS A 270 7.25 -11.18 18.33
CA LYS A 270 7.30 -12.58 18.78
C LYS A 270 7.12 -13.53 17.61
N GLN A 271 8.14 -14.32 17.31
CA GLN A 271 8.02 -15.33 16.27
C GLN A 271 7.03 -16.42 16.71
N GLY A 272 6.05 -16.68 15.86
CA GLY A 272 5.08 -17.76 16.02
C GLY A 272 5.23 -18.82 14.94
N SER A 273 4.25 -19.73 14.88
CA SER A 273 4.16 -20.77 13.84
C SER A 273 2.83 -20.79 13.10
N ASP A 274 1.84 -20.01 13.56
CA ASP A 274 0.50 -19.94 12.97
C ASP A 274 0.33 -18.56 12.31
N PRO A 275 0.35 -18.47 10.97
CA PRO A 275 0.21 -17.20 10.26
C PRO A 275 -1.20 -16.60 10.37
N THR A 276 -2.17 -17.34 10.92
CA THR A 276 -3.56 -16.89 11.10
C THR A 276 -3.87 -16.49 12.55
N ALA A 277 -2.89 -16.57 13.44
CA ALA A 277 -3.05 -16.17 14.82
C ALA A 277 -3.38 -14.68 14.94
N ALA A 278 -4.13 -14.31 15.98
CA ALA A 278 -4.50 -12.92 16.18
C ALA A 278 -3.25 -12.04 16.40
N GLN A 279 -3.31 -10.78 15.97
CA GLN A 279 -2.20 -9.81 16.05
C GLN A 279 -0.87 -10.35 15.51
N THR A 280 -0.92 -11.05 14.37
CA THR A 280 0.25 -11.69 13.77
C THR A 280 0.42 -11.22 12.34
N VAL A 281 1.66 -10.87 11.99
CA VAL A 281 2.08 -10.52 10.64
C VAL A 281 2.64 -11.76 9.95
N ASN A 282 1.99 -12.22 8.90
CA ASN A 282 2.53 -13.24 8.01
C ASN A 282 3.46 -12.60 6.96
N ILE A 283 4.63 -13.19 6.79
CA ILE A 283 5.69 -12.66 5.93
C ILE A 283 6.07 -13.71 4.91
N PHE A 284 5.92 -13.39 3.63
CA PHE A 284 6.28 -14.33 2.57
C PHE A 284 6.64 -13.69 1.24
N PHE A 285 7.29 -14.48 0.40
CA PHE A 285 7.71 -14.18 -0.96
C PHE A 285 6.83 -14.95 -1.93
N ALA A 286 6.33 -14.28 -2.97
CA ALA A 286 5.49 -14.89 -3.98
C ALA A 286 5.61 -14.19 -5.35
N THR A 287 5.10 -14.82 -6.40
CA THR A 287 5.04 -14.22 -7.75
C THR A 287 3.59 -14.23 -8.25
N GLY A 288 3.23 -13.28 -9.11
CA GLY A 288 1.90 -13.26 -9.73
C GLY A 288 0.77 -13.20 -8.70
N ALA A 289 -0.33 -13.91 -8.95
CA ALA A 289 -1.43 -14.06 -8.00
C ALA A 289 -1.03 -14.97 -6.83
N HIS A 290 -1.20 -14.48 -5.59
CA HIS A 290 -0.63 -15.12 -4.42
C HIS A 290 -1.53 -15.10 -3.17
N GLY A 291 -2.85 -15.10 -3.38
CA GLY A 291 -3.84 -15.28 -2.31
C GLY A 291 -4.55 -14.01 -1.84
N ASP A 292 -4.22 -12.85 -2.42
CA ASP A 292 -4.93 -11.59 -2.25
C ASP A 292 -5.38 -11.00 -3.62
N PRO A 293 -6.17 -9.91 -3.63
CA PRO A 293 -6.60 -9.24 -4.86
C PRO A 293 -5.50 -8.42 -5.59
N TYR A 294 -4.25 -8.46 -5.14
CA TYR A 294 -3.16 -7.59 -5.61
C TYR A 294 -2.00 -8.41 -6.19
N PRO A 295 -2.18 -9.06 -7.35
CA PRO A 295 -1.13 -9.89 -7.92
C PRO A 295 0.14 -9.08 -8.25
N PHE A 296 1.31 -9.66 -7.99
CA PHE A 296 2.58 -9.06 -8.42
C PHE A 296 2.76 -9.13 -9.93
N GLY A 297 3.46 -8.12 -10.46
CA GLY A 297 3.92 -8.10 -11.84
C GLY A 297 5.16 -8.97 -12.08
N GLY A 298 5.81 -8.74 -13.22
CA GLY A 298 7.15 -9.28 -13.48
C GLY A 298 8.25 -8.49 -12.75
N PRO A 299 9.53 -8.81 -13.02
CA PRO A 299 10.67 -8.11 -12.43
C PRO A 299 10.66 -6.61 -12.73
N GLY A 300 11.13 -5.80 -11.79
CA GLY A 300 11.21 -4.33 -11.86
C GLY A 300 9.87 -3.63 -11.65
N GLY A 301 8.84 -4.35 -11.20
CA GLY A 301 7.54 -3.80 -10.84
C GLY A 301 7.47 -3.39 -9.37
N VAL A 302 6.30 -3.63 -8.76
CA VAL A 302 6.10 -3.52 -7.31
C VAL A 302 7.04 -4.51 -6.60
N LEU A 303 7.92 -4.01 -5.74
CA LEU A 303 8.89 -4.83 -5.00
C LEU A 303 8.24 -5.65 -3.88
N ALA A 304 7.29 -5.04 -3.18
CA ALA A 304 6.55 -5.62 -2.08
C ALA A 304 5.27 -4.81 -1.87
N HIS A 305 4.31 -5.40 -1.16
CA HIS A 305 3.19 -4.67 -0.59
C HIS A 305 2.86 -5.19 0.80
N THR A 306 2.16 -4.36 1.55
CA THR A 306 1.76 -4.65 2.92
C THR A 306 0.35 -4.15 3.20
N PHE A 307 -0.32 -4.81 4.13
CA PHE A 307 -1.63 -4.41 4.63
C PHE A 307 -1.50 -3.66 5.97
N TYR A 308 -2.43 -2.76 6.26
CA TYR A 308 -2.42 -2.03 7.52
C TYR A 308 -2.87 -2.89 8.72
N PRO A 309 -2.58 -2.47 9.96
CA PRO A 309 -3.19 -3.05 11.15
C PRO A 309 -4.73 -3.02 11.08
N ALA A 310 -5.37 -3.89 11.85
CA ALA A 310 -6.82 -3.91 11.96
C ALA A 310 -7.33 -2.79 12.89
N PRO A 311 -8.40 -2.05 12.52
CA PRO A 311 -8.87 -1.76 11.17
C PRO A 311 -7.92 -0.79 10.41
N PRO A 312 -7.93 -0.76 9.07
CA PRO A 312 -9.02 -1.16 8.18
C PRO A 312 -9.00 -2.62 7.72
N ASN A 313 -7.83 -3.26 7.70
CA ASN A 313 -7.73 -4.63 7.24
C ASN A 313 -8.22 -5.60 8.32
N PRO A 314 -9.04 -6.61 7.99
CA PRO A 314 -9.40 -7.63 8.95
C PRO A 314 -8.22 -8.57 9.21
N GLU A 315 -8.15 -9.12 10.41
CA GLU A 315 -7.28 -10.28 10.65
C GLU A 315 -7.88 -11.52 9.93
N PRO A 316 -7.04 -12.40 9.33
CA PRO A 316 -5.59 -12.48 9.53
C PRO A 316 -4.71 -11.66 8.57
N ILE A 317 -5.25 -11.03 7.53
CA ILE A 317 -4.40 -10.34 6.52
C ILE A 317 -3.80 -9.01 7.03
N ALA A 318 -4.30 -8.48 8.15
CA ALA A 318 -3.82 -7.23 8.73
C ALA A 318 -2.32 -7.29 9.05
N GLY A 319 -1.56 -6.33 8.53
CA GLY A 319 -0.11 -6.27 8.69
C GLY A 319 0.71 -7.22 7.83
N ASP A 320 0.09 -8.17 7.13
CA ASP A 320 0.80 -9.13 6.28
C ASP A 320 1.67 -8.42 5.24
N MET A 321 2.84 -9.01 5.00
CA MET A 321 3.88 -8.44 4.16
C MET A 321 4.28 -9.42 3.08
N HIS A 322 4.06 -9.02 1.84
CA HIS A 322 4.28 -9.86 0.66
C HIS A 322 5.43 -9.25 -0.15
N PHE A 323 6.42 -10.06 -0.48
CA PHE A 323 7.56 -9.67 -1.31
C PHE A 323 7.44 -10.30 -2.70
N ASN A 324 7.72 -9.52 -3.75
CA ASN A 324 7.71 -10.02 -5.11
C ASN A 324 8.96 -10.88 -5.39
N ASP A 325 8.78 -12.20 -5.43
CA ASP A 325 9.87 -13.14 -5.68
C ASP A 325 10.28 -13.22 -7.16
N ALA A 326 9.66 -12.43 -8.03
CA ALA A 326 10.13 -12.24 -9.40
C ALA A 326 11.32 -11.26 -9.47
N ASP A 327 11.50 -10.43 -8.45
CA ASP A 327 12.62 -9.49 -8.34
C ASP A 327 13.90 -10.18 -7.84
N THR A 328 15.06 -9.63 -8.22
CA THR A 328 16.35 -10.12 -7.72
C THR A 328 16.62 -9.56 -6.33
N TRP A 329 16.53 -10.41 -5.31
CA TRP A 329 16.76 -10.01 -3.91
C TRP A 329 18.23 -10.06 -3.52
N ASN A 330 18.67 -9.08 -2.73
CA ASN A 330 20.05 -8.97 -2.26
C ASN A 330 20.09 -8.64 -0.75
N ILE A 331 21.28 -8.75 -0.17
CA ILE A 331 21.60 -8.28 1.19
C ILE A 331 22.65 -7.17 1.07
N GLY A 332 22.28 -5.95 1.46
CA GLY A 332 23.17 -4.78 1.48
C GLY A 332 23.61 -4.26 0.10
N ALA A 333 22.91 -4.65 -0.98
CA ALA A 333 23.18 -4.18 -2.34
C ALA A 333 21.87 -4.07 -3.14
N ASN A 334 21.85 -3.25 -4.22
CA ASN A 334 20.74 -3.10 -5.15
C ASN A 334 19.36 -3.02 -4.46
N VAL A 335 18.44 -3.96 -4.76
CA VAL A 335 17.19 -4.19 -4.02
C VAL A 335 17.49 -5.08 -2.83
N ASP A 336 17.54 -4.46 -1.64
CA ASP A 336 17.95 -5.07 -0.39
C ASP A 336 16.74 -5.48 0.46
N VAL A 337 16.71 -6.74 0.91
CA VAL A 337 15.61 -7.29 1.73
C VAL A 337 15.40 -6.46 2.98
N PHE A 338 16.47 -6.01 3.65
CA PHE A 338 16.34 -5.21 4.87
C PHE A 338 15.66 -3.86 4.58
N SER A 339 16.09 -3.16 3.53
CA SER A 339 15.55 -1.84 3.15
C SER A 339 14.07 -1.90 2.81
N VAL A 340 13.66 -2.89 2.01
CA VAL A 340 12.24 -3.09 1.65
C VAL A 340 11.45 -3.51 2.89
N ALA A 341 11.92 -4.50 3.65
CA ALA A 341 11.23 -4.93 4.88
C ALA A 341 11.06 -3.78 5.88
N LEU A 342 12.05 -2.88 6.01
CA LEU A 342 11.98 -1.73 6.91
C LEU A 342 10.86 -0.76 6.49
N HIS A 343 10.70 -0.52 5.19
CA HIS A 343 9.61 0.29 4.63
C HIS A 343 8.25 -0.37 4.84
N GLU A 344 8.12 -1.62 4.40
CA GLU A 344 6.89 -2.40 4.53
C GLU A 344 6.44 -2.54 5.99
N LEU A 345 7.38 -2.69 6.93
CA LEU A 345 7.06 -2.74 8.36
C LEU A 345 6.45 -1.43 8.86
N GLY A 346 6.80 -0.29 8.28
CA GLY A 346 6.14 0.98 8.60
C GLY A 346 4.65 0.92 8.28
N HIS A 347 4.28 0.37 7.12
CA HIS A 347 2.88 0.13 6.76
C HIS A 347 2.21 -0.90 7.68
N ALA A 348 2.88 -2.02 7.94
CA ALA A 348 2.39 -3.04 8.88
C ALA A 348 2.19 -2.50 10.29
N LEU A 349 2.83 -1.39 10.65
CA LEU A 349 2.67 -0.69 11.92
C LEU A 349 1.65 0.45 11.88
N GLY A 350 1.16 0.86 10.69
CA GLY A 350 0.14 1.90 10.54
C GLY A 350 0.61 3.18 9.85
N LEU A 351 1.84 3.28 9.34
CA LEU A 351 2.34 4.48 8.67
C LEU A 351 1.91 4.57 7.21
N GLY A 352 1.54 5.76 6.76
CA GLY A 352 1.47 6.10 5.34
C GLY A 352 2.86 6.41 4.77
N HIS A 353 2.92 6.67 3.47
CA HIS A 353 4.14 7.16 2.85
C HIS A 353 4.54 8.54 3.41
N SER A 354 5.84 8.78 3.55
CA SER A 354 6.40 10.10 3.86
C SER A 354 6.55 10.93 2.58
N ASP A 355 6.47 12.25 2.73
CA ASP A 355 6.78 13.21 1.67
C ASP A 355 8.29 13.51 1.59
N SER A 356 9.05 13.15 2.62
CA SER A 356 10.47 13.43 2.74
C SER A 356 11.28 12.40 1.97
N PRO A 357 12.07 12.78 0.95
CA PRO A 357 12.94 11.85 0.23
C PRO A 357 14.02 11.22 1.09
N SER A 358 14.26 11.74 2.30
CA SER A 358 15.24 11.22 3.25
C SER A 358 14.67 10.14 4.17
N ASP A 359 13.35 10.04 4.33
CA ASP A 359 12.68 9.06 5.20
C ASP A 359 12.61 7.66 4.58
N VAL A 360 12.55 6.63 5.42
CA VAL A 360 12.35 5.25 4.98
C VAL A 360 11.00 5.11 4.29
N MET A 361 9.95 5.77 4.81
CA MET A 361 8.59 5.70 4.27
C MET A 361 8.39 6.47 2.96
N TYR A 362 9.43 6.99 2.30
CA TYR A 362 9.29 7.63 0.99
C TYR A 362 8.85 6.62 -0.09
N PRO A 363 7.91 6.95 -1.00
CA PRO A 363 7.29 5.98 -1.93
C PRO A 363 8.20 5.45 -3.05
N TYR A 364 9.47 5.84 -3.08
CA TYR A 364 10.44 5.36 -4.05
C TYR A 364 11.61 4.69 -3.35
N TYR A 365 11.97 3.53 -3.88
CA TYR A 365 13.05 2.71 -3.37
C TYR A 365 14.35 3.50 -3.32
N LYS A 366 14.97 3.39 -2.16
CA LYS A 366 16.36 3.71 -1.91
C LYS A 366 16.86 2.73 -0.85
N MET A 367 18.15 2.44 -0.93
CA MET A 367 18.78 1.66 0.11
C MET A 367 18.88 2.48 1.39
N VAL A 368 18.43 1.90 2.50
CA VAL A 368 18.45 2.51 3.83
C VAL A 368 18.98 1.52 4.83
N THR A 369 19.57 2.03 5.91
CA THR A 369 20.12 1.19 6.99
C THR A 369 19.53 1.54 8.35
N THR A 370 18.88 2.70 8.48
CA THR A 370 18.33 3.22 9.74
C THR A 370 17.12 4.12 9.49
N LEU A 371 16.29 4.30 10.51
CA LEU A 371 15.20 5.26 10.53
C LEU A 371 15.72 6.71 10.62
N ASN A 372 15.01 7.65 10.00
CA ASN A 372 15.27 9.08 10.11
C ASN A 372 14.34 9.75 11.12
N ALA A 373 14.61 11.01 11.43
CA ALA A 373 13.80 11.78 12.39
C ALA A 373 12.32 11.87 11.98
N GLY A 374 12.01 11.95 10.68
CA GLY A 374 10.65 11.93 10.16
C GLY A 374 9.94 10.61 10.44
N ASP A 375 10.60 9.48 10.13
CA ASP A 375 10.09 8.13 10.43
C ASP A 375 9.82 7.94 11.93
N VAL A 376 10.77 8.39 12.79
CA VAL A 376 10.66 8.29 14.26
C VAL A 376 9.52 9.14 14.78
N SER A 377 9.41 10.39 14.32
CA SER A 377 8.31 11.27 14.73
C SER A 377 6.96 10.70 14.31
N ALA A 378 6.87 10.12 13.11
CA ALA A 378 5.64 9.54 12.60
C ALA A 378 5.21 8.31 13.42
N ILE A 379 6.10 7.34 13.65
CA ILE A 379 5.75 6.11 14.38
C ILE A 379 5.40 6.36 15.85
N GLN A 380 6.00 7.38 16.47
CA GLN A 380 5.68 7.78 17.85
C GLN A 380 4.31 8.45 17.97
N THR A 381 3.65 8.79 16.86
CA THR A 381 2.23 9.18 16.91
C THR A 381 1.31 8.00 17.22
N LEU A 382 1.71 6.77 16.85
CA LEU A 382 0.91 5.55 16.97
C LEU A 382 1.26 4.72 18.20
N TYR A 383 2.54 4.68 18.60
CA TYR A 383 3.02 3.81 19.68
C TYR A 383 3.80 4.58 20.73
N ALA A 384 3.84 4.03 21.95
CA ALA A 384 4.64 4.59 23.03
C ALA A 384 6.11 4.68 22.60
N ALA A 385 6.74 5.84 22.76
CA ALA A 385 8.17 5.98 22.51
C ALA A 385 8.98 5.04 23.41
N GLN A 386 10.10 4.50 22.90
CA GLN A 386 11.08 3.84 23.74
C GLN A 386 11.70 4.85 24.71
N PRO A 387 11.90 4.51 25.99
CA PRO A 387 12.66 5.35 26.90
C PRO A 387 14.07 5.54 26.34
N VAL A 388 14.47 6.79 26.11
CA VAL A 388 15.89 7.10 25.90
C VAL A 388 16.62 6.72 27.19
N VAL A 389 17.43 5.66 27.13
CA VAL A 389 18.34 5.35 28.22
C VAL A 389 19.37 6.48 28.24
N SER A 390 19.08 7.54 28.99
CA SER A 390 20.04 8.61 29.27
C SER A 390 21.17 7.96 30.03
N ASN A 391 22.22 7.53 29.33
CA ASN A 391 23.43 7.09 29.98
C ASN A 391 24.01 8.32 30.68
N PRO A 392 24.03 8.40 32.03
CA PRO A 392 24.68 9.52 32.68
C PRO A 392 26.12 9.57 32.21
N THR A 393 26.61 10.78 31.95
CA THR A 393 27.99 11.10 31.56
C THR A 393 28.99 10.21 32.31
N PRO A 394 30.00 9.62 31.64
CA PRO A 394 31.01 8.82 32.33
C PRO A 394 31.69 9.68 33.40
N SER A 395 31.48 9.33 34.66
CA SER A 395 32.35 9.78 35.75
C SER A 395 33.79 9.37 35.42
N PRO A 396 34.81 10.23 35.63
CA PRO A 396 36.19 9.90 35.29
C PRO A 396 36.61 8.59 35.98
N ASN A 397 37.03 7.65 35.15
CA ASN A 397 37.36 6.27 35.51
C ASN A 397 38.47 6.21 36.58
N PRO A 398 38.27 5.52 37.72
CA PRO A 398 39.37 5.20 38.62
C PRO A 398 40.35 4.20 37.97
N SER A 399 41.63 4.44 38.23
CA SER A 399 42.82 3.71 37.74
C SER A 399 42.70 2.17 37.83
N PRO A 400 43.24 1.41 36.85
CA PRO A 400 43.08 -0.05 36.79
C PRO A 400 43.81 -0.78 37.92
N SER A 401 43.09 -1.68 38.58
CA SER A 401 43.61 -2.66 39.55
C SER A 401 43.97 -3.98 38.83
N PRO A 402 45.03 -4.71 39.24
CA PRO A 402 45.64 -5.76 38.43
C PRO A 402 44.79 -7.04 38.28
N SER A 403 45.00 -7.68 37.12
CA SER A 403 44.37 -8.91 36.63
C SER A 403 44.60 -10.13 37.54
N PRO A 404 43.55 -10.92 37.87
CA PRO A 404 43.71 -12.27 38.37
C PRO A 404 44.04 -13.28 37.25
N SER A 405 44.74 -14.34 37.66
CA SER A 405 45.30 -15.46 36.91
C SER A 405 44.25 -16.46 36.36
N PRO A 406 44.52 -17.21 35.26
CA PRO A 406 43.55 -18.11 34.62
C PRO A 406 43.19 -19.34 35.48
N SER A 407 41.91 -19.69 35.50
CA SER A 407 41.35 -20.90 36.12
C SER A 407 41.21 -22.03 35.09
N PRO A 408 41.48 -23.31 35.45
CA PRO A 408 41.54 -24.43 34.51
C PRO A 408 40.19 -24.99 34.02
N SER A 409 40.28 -25.67 32.88
CA SER A 409 39.24 -26.30 32.03
C SER A 409 38.48 -27.50 32.67
N PRO A 410 37.34 -27.96 32.11
CA PRO A 410 36.24 -28.62 32.81
C PRO A 410 36.39 -30.14 33.00
N SER A 411 35.62 -30.67 33.96
CA SER A 411 35.48 -32.10 34.28
C SER A 411 34.25 -32.71 33.58
N PRO A 412 34.29 -33.98 33.11
CA PRO A 412 33.32 -34.56 32.19
C PRO A 412 31.97 -34.98 32.80
N SER A 413 30.98 -35.00 31.90
CA SER A 413 29.57 -35.37 32.09
C SER A 413 29.37 -36.87 32.38
N PRO A 414 28.47 -37.26 33.31
CA PRO A 414 28.08 -38.65 33.48
C PRO A 414 27.04 -39.11 32.46
N THR A 415 27.21 -40.37 32.05
CA THR A 415 26.52 -41.17 31.03
C THR A 415 24.99 -41.32 31.18
N PRO A 416 24.24 -41.50 30.07
CA PRO A 416 22.82 -41.83 30.11
C PRO A 416 22.56 -43.29 30.52
N SER A 417 21.53 -43.49 31.34
CA SER A 417 21.02 -44.78 31.83
C SER A 417 20.01 -45.40 30.85
N PRO A 418 19.88 -46.74 30.75
CA PRO A 418 19.21 -47.40 29.62
C PRO A 418 17.68 -47.40 29.69
N SER A 419 17.13 -47.47 28.47
CA SER A 419 15.72 -47.64 28.08
C SER A 419 15.03 -48.86 28.72
N PRO A 420 13.80 -48.73 29.23
CA PRO A 420 12.89 -49.87 29.41
C PRO A 420 11.99 -50.11 28.19
N SER A 421 11.93 -51.40 27.84
CA SER A 421 11.13 -52.13 26.84
C SER A 421 9.65 -51.73 26.72
N PRO A 422 9.03 -51.90 25.53
CA PRO A 422 7.61 -51.62 25.31
C PRO A 422 6.68 -52.60 26.06
N SER A 423 5.59 -52.07 26.61
CA SER A 423 4.47 -52.81 27.22
C SER A 423 3.30 -52.94 26.21
N PRO A 424 2.45 -53.98 26.30
CA PRO A 424 1.67 -54.48 25.19
C PRO A 424 0.35 -53.72 24.93
N SER A 425 -0.10 -53.85 23.69
CA SER A 425 -1.38 -53.42 23.13
C SER A 425 -2.60 -53.87 23.96
N PRO A 426 -3.57 -52.98 24.23
CA PRO A 426 -4.92 -53.39 24.59
C PRO A 426 -5.77 -53.67 23.33
N SER A 427 -6.47 -54.80 23.41
CA SER A 427 -7.50 -55.35 22.52
C SER A 427 -8.65 -54.37 22.22
N PRO A 428 -9.33 -54.49 21.05
CA PRO A 428 -10.44 -53.62 20.68
C PRO A 428 -11.68 -53.83 21.55
N SER A 429 -12.35 -52.71 21.88
CA SER A 429 -13.66 -52.64 22.54
C SER A 429 -14.78 -52.58 21.48
N PRO A 430 -16.00 -53.10 21.75
CA PRO A 430 -16.99 -53.36 20.71
C PRO A 430 -17.71 -52.10 20.20
N SER A 431 -18.13 -52.23 18.94
CA SER A 431 -18.93 -51.29 18.15
C SER A 431 -20.22 -50.83 18.85
N PRO A 432 -20.52 -49.52 18.87
CA PRO A 432 -21.86 -49.04 19.13
C PRO A 432 -22.72 -49.11 17.85
N SER A 433 -23.97 -49.49 18.08
CA SER A 433 -25.11 -49.62 17.15
C SER A 433 -25.38 -48.35 16.33
N PRO A 434 -25.90 -48.44 15.10
CA PRO A 434 -26.21 -47.27 14.27
C PRO A 434 -27.37 -46.46 14.85
N SER A 435 -27.17 -45.14 14.92
CA SER A 435 -28.21 -44.12 15.18
C SER A 435 -28.98 -43.82 13.89
N PRO A 436 -30.30 -43.55 13.94
CA PRO A 436 -31.11 -43.35 12.74
C PRO A 436 -30.72 -42.09 11.95
N SER A 437 -30.82 -42.23 10.63
CA SER A 437 -30.54 -41.22 9.61
C SER A 437 -31.40 -39.96 9.76
N PRO A 438 -30.82 -38.74 9.77
CA PRO A 438 -31.61 -37.52 9.64
C PRO A 438 -32.11 -37.34 8.20
N SER A 439 -33.38 -36.93 8.12
CA SER A 439 -34.12 -36.58 6.90
C SER A 439 -33.35 -35.61 6.00
N PRO A 440 -33.45 -35.72 4.66
CA PRO A 440 -32.77 -34.82 3.74
C PRO A 440 -33.24 -33.37 3.94
N SER A 441 -32.27 -32.49 4.17
CA SER A 441 -32.43 -31.03 4.16
C SER A 441 -32.69 -30.56 2.72
N PRO A 442 -33.55 -29.53 2.52
CA PRO A 442 -33.81 -28.99 1.19
C PRO A 442 -32.53 -28.52 0.49
N SER A 443 -32.45 -28.83 -0.80
CA SER A 443 -31.36 -28.42 -1.70
C SER A 443 -31.17 -26.90 -1.65
N PRO A 444 -29.95 -26.38 -1.44
CA PRO A 444 -29.68 -24.96 -1.59
C PRO A 444 -29.93 -24.53 -3.04
N SER A 445 -30.54 -23.36 -3.18
CA SER A 445 -30.70 -22.64 -4.44
C SER A 445 -29.31 -22.35 -5.05
N PRO A 446 -29.15 -22.35 -6.38
CA PRO A 446 -27.87 -22.05 -7.02
C PRO A 446 -27.34 -20.70 -6.55
N ALA A 447 -26.13 -20.68 -6.00
CA ALA A 447 -25.41 -19.45 -5.75
C ALA A 447 -25.14 -18.74 -7.09
N PRO A 448 -25.17 -17.39 -7.15
CA PRO A 448 -24.66 -16.66 -8.30
C PRO A 448 -23.21 -17.09 -8.54
N SER A 449 -22.89 -17.43 -9.79
CA SER A 449 -21.55 -17.87 -10.19
C SER A 449 -20.52 -16.81 -9.75
N PRO A 450 -19.40 -17.19 -9.11
CA PRO A 450 -18.30 -16.27 -8.86
C PRO A 450 -17.90 -15.63 -10.19
N GLY A 451 -17.87 -14.30 -10.24
CA GLY A 451 -17.31 -13.58 -11.38
C GLY A 451 -15.83 -13.94 -11.54
N ASP A 452 -15.33 -13.94 -12.76
CA ASP A 452 -13.91 -14.14 -13.01
C ASP A 452 -13.11 -12.96 -12.45
N THR A 453 -12.05 -13.24 -11.70
CA THR A 453 -11.15 -12.25 -11.10
C THR A 453 -9.72 -12.38 -11.62
N THR A 454 -9.47 -13.30 -12.56
CA THR A 454 -8.12 -13.57 -13.06
C THR A 454 -7.83 -12.63 -14.23
N PRO A 455 -6.73 -11.85 -14.21
CA PRO A 455 -6.37 -11.04 -15.36
C PRO A 455 -5.78 -11.85 -16.53
N PRO A 456 -6.02 -11.44 -17.79
CA PRO A 456 -5.39 -12.05 -18.94
C PRO A 456 -3.86 -12.04 -18.88
N SER A 457 -3.23 -13.15 -19.25
CA SER A 457 -1.80 -13.19 -19.54
C SER A 457 -1.52 -12.62 -20.93
N LEU A 458 -0.58 -11.68 -21.05
CA LEU A 458 -0.23 -11.00 -22.29
C LEU A 458 1.27 -11.13 -22.60
N THR A 459 1.60 -11.52 -23.84
CA THR A 459 2.97 -11.62 -24.36
C THR A 459 3.10 -10.86 -25.66
N ILE A 460 4.17 -10.07 -25.82
CA ILE A 460 4.55 -9.44 -27.08
C ILE A 460 5.61 -10.34 -27.74
N THR A 461 5.28 -10.94 -28.88
CA THR A 461 6.18 -11.87 -29.59
C THR A 461 7.08 -11.16 -30.59
N SER A 462 6.58 -10.09 -31.21
CA SER A 462 7.38 -9.23 -32.07
C SER A 462 6.88 -7.79 -32.00
N PRO A 463 7.76 -6.81 -31.87
CA PRO A 463 9.20 -6.95 -31.62
C PRO A 463 9.49 -7.57 -30.24
N GLY A 464 10.44 -8.51 -30.16
CA GLY A 464 10.70 -9.33 -28.96
C GLY A 464 11.60 -8.70 -27.89
N GLY A 465 11.97 -7.42 -28.04
CA GLY A 465 12.80 -6.69 -27.09
C GLY A 465 11.98 -5.70 -26.26
N THR A 466 12.41 -5.41 -25.05
CA THR A 466 11.82 -4.36 -24.19
C THR A 466 12.18 -2.94 -24.67
N THR A 467 13.30 -2.82 -25.40
CA THR A 467 13.73 -1.59 -26.08
C THR A 467 14.09 -1.88 -27.53
N ILE A 468 13.52 -1.12 -28.48
CA ILE A 468 13.74 -1.26 -29.92
C ILE A 468 14.19 0.08 -30.51
N SER A 469 15.14 0.04 -31.44
CA SER A 469 15.52 1.20 -32.24
C SER A 469 15.07 1.01 -33.69
N THR A 470 14.47 2.03 -34.30
CA THR A 470 13.96 1.97 -35.69
C THR A 470 13.98 3.34 -36.36
N GLY A 471 14.08 3.40 -37.69
CA GLY A 471 13.83 4.63 -38.46
C GLY A 471 12.39 4.77 -38.97
N SER A 472 11.55 3.75 -38.75
CA SER A 472 10.20 3.68 -39.31
C SER A 472 9.21 4.55 -38.54
N ALA A 473 8.27 5.19 -39.25
CA ALA A 473 7.22 6.02 -38.65
C ALA A 473 6.08 5.23 -37.99
N SER A 474 6.08 3.91 -38.15
CA SER A 474 5.20 2.98 -37.45
C SER A 474 5.89 1.63 -37.33
N LEU A 475 5.45 0.81 -36.38
CA LEU A 475 5.97 -0.54 -36.19
C LEU A 475 4.81 -1.51 -35.96
N GLN A 476 4.93 -2.72 -36.51
CA GLN A 476 3.95 -3.77 -36.28
C GLN A 476 4.31 -4.53 -35.00
N PHE A 477 3.34 -4.57 -34.09
CA PHE A 477 3.35 -5.37 -32.89
C PHE A 477 2.47 -6.60 -33.11
N THR A 478 2.95 -7.74 -32.64
CA THR A 478 2.24 -9.02 -32.63
C THR A 478 2.50 -9.71 -31.30
N GLY A 479 1.55 -10.52 -30.86
CA GLY A 479 1.69 -11.26 -29.63
C GLY A 479 0.55 -12.21 -29.38
N THR A 480 0.57 -12.78 -28.18
CA THR A 480 -0.48 -13.67 -27.70
C THR A 480 -1.11 -13.13 -26.42
N ALA A 481 -2.39 -13.42 -26.23
CA ALA A 481 -3.07 -13.23 -24.96
C ALA A 481 -3.91 -14.46 -24.61
N SER A 482 -3.96 -14.83 -23.35
CA SER A 482 -4.72 -15.98 -22.87
C SER A 482 -5.29 -15.71 -21.49
N ASP A 483 -6.44 -16.29 -21.22
CA ASP A 483 -7.18 -16.10 -19.98
C ASP A 483 -7.90 -17.40 -19.62
N ASN A 484 -8.25 -17.60 -18.35
CA ASN A 484 -9.00 -18.77 -17.87
C ASN A 484 -10.46 -18.78 -18.36
N VAL A 485 -11.06 -17.62 -18.64
CA VAL A 485 -12.38 -17.53 -19.27
C VAL A 485 -12.26 -17.08 -20.72
N ALA A 486 -11.82 -15.85 -20.97
CA ALA A 486 -11.66 -15.31 -22.32
C ALA A 486 -10.93 -13.97 -22.32
N VAL A 487 -10.23 -13.66 -23.41
CA VAL A 487 -9.77 -12.29 -23.66
C VAL A 487 -10.80 -11.58 -24.54
N ALA A 488 -11.45 -10.53 -24.00
CA ALA A 488 -12.47 -9.77 -24.69
C ALA A 488 -11.88 -8.75 -25.68
N SER A 489 -10.76 -8.12 -25.34
CA SER A 489 -10.10 -7.15 -26.24
C SER A 489 -8.60 -7.03 -25.96
N VAL A 490 -7.85 -6.63 -26.99
CA VAL A 490 -6.47 -6.16 -26.84
C VAL A 490 -6.39 -4.73 -27.37
N THR A 491 -5.89 -3.81 -26.57
CA THR A 491 -5.77 -2.39 -26.90
C THR A 491 -4.33 -1.93 -26.75
N TRP A 492 -3.98 -0.82 -27.39
CA TRP A 492 -2.66 -0.22 -27.28
C TRP A 492 -2.74 1.30 -27.15
N SER A 493 -1.73 1.89 -26.51
CA SER A 493 -1.53 3.33 -26.43
C SER A 493 -0.05 3.69 -26.49
N THR A 494 0.25 4.94 -26.83
CA THR A 494 1.60 5.52 -26.83
C THR A 494 1.67 6.71 -25.89
N ASN A 495 2.84 6.97 -25.29
CA ASN A 495 3.11 8.22 -24.54
C ASN A 495 3.01 9.48 -25.42
N THR A 496 2.96 9.32 -26.74
CA THR A 496 2.78 10.39 -27.73
C THR A 496 1.31 10.65 -28.08
N GLY A 497 0.37 10.02 -27.36
CA GLY A 497 -1.06 10.29 -27.44
C GLY A 497 -1.83 9.49 -28.50
N SER A 498 -1.19 8.54 -29.19
CA SER A 498 -1.88 7.62 -30.10
C SER A 498 -2.43 6.42 -29.34
N SER A 499 -3.60 5.92 -29.72
CA SER A 499 -4.17 4.68 -29.16
C SER A 499 -5.05 3.95 -30.16
N GLY A 500 -5.34 2.69 -29.89
CA GLY A 500 -6.21 1.88 -30.74
C GLY A 500 -6.51 0.49 -30.19
N ILE A 501 -7.29 -0.27 -30.95
CA ILE A 501 -7.63 -1.67 -30.66
C ILE A 501 -6.81 -2.55 -31.61
N ALA A 502 -6.17 -3.59 -31.08
CA ALA A 502 -5.45 -4.58 -31.87
C ALA A 502 -6.42 -5.50 -32.61
N THR A 503 -5.99 -6.03 -33.75
CA THR A 503 -6.72 -7.07 -34.48
C THR A 503 -6.47 -8.42 -33.83
N GLY A 504 -7.54 -9.09 -33.40
CA GLY A 504 -7.46 -10.38 -32.71
C GLY A 504 -7.26 -10.25 -31.19
N THR A 505 -7.55 -11.31 -30.45
CA THR A 505 -7.42 -11.36 -28.99
C THR A 505 -6.40 -12.41 -28.56
N THR A 506 -6.57 -13.68 -28.96
CA THR A 506 -5.61 -14.75 -28.63
C THR A 506 -4.29 -14.63 -29.35
N ASN A 507 -4.33 -14.40 -30.66
CA ASN A 507 -3.19 -13.98 -31.47
C ASN A 507 -3.54 -12.58 -31.96
N TRP A 508 -2.88 -11.57 -31.42
CA TRP A 508 -3.22 -10.18 -31.67
C TRP A 508 -2.14 -9.49 -32.50
N SER A 509 -2.53 -8.47 -33.25
CA SER A 509 -1.60 -7.63 -34.01
C SER A 509 -2.06 -6.18 -34.06
N ALA A 510 -1.12 -5.24 -34.04
CA ALA A 510 -1.39 -3.81 -34.13
C ALA A 510 -0.26 -3.10 -34.88
N THR A 511 -0.60 -2.17 -35.78
CA THR A 511 0.38 -1.25 -36.38
C THR A 511 0.32 0.07 -35.64
N ILE A 512 1.41 0.40 -34.95
CA ILE A 512 1.44 1.50 -33.99
C ILE A 512 2.29 2.64 -34.55
N PRO A 513 1.73 3.87 -34.69
CA PRO A 513 2.48 5.03 -35.17
C PRO A 513 3.50 5.50 -34.13
N LEU A 514 4.62 6.03 -34.61
CA LEU A 514 5.76 6.48 -33.82
C LEU A 514 6.12 7.92 -34.17
N LEU A 515 6.34 8.77 -33.17
CA LEU A 515 7.00 10.08 -33.36
C LEU A 515 8.52 9.91 -33.29
N VAL A 516 9.27 10.88 -33.83
CA VAL A 516 10.73 10.91 -33.67
C VAL A 516 11.06 11.05 -32.18
N GLY A 517 12.01 10.26 -31.67
CA GLY A 517 12.34 10.17 -30.25
C GLY A 517 11.80 8.90 -29.58
N SER A 518 11.66 8.94 -28.26
CA SER A 518 11.23 7.79 -27.46
C SER A 518 9.71 7.63 -27.46
N ASN A 519 9.23 6.47 -27.88
CA ASN A 519 7.81 6.09 -27.87
C ASN A 519 7.65 4.92 -26.89
N THR A 520 7.01 5.15 -25.75
CA THR A 520 6.58 4.06 -24.86
C THR A 520 5.22 3.57 -25.31
N ILE A 521 5.15 2.30 -25.67
CA ILE A 521 3.96 1.65 -26.20
C ILE A 521 3.45 0.69 -25.14
N THR A 522 2.21 0.88 -24.70
CA THR A 522 1.53 0.03 -23.72
C THR A 522 0.47 -0.79 -24.43
N ILE A 523 0.46 -2.11 -24.21
CA ILE A 523 -0.54 -3.04 -24.75
C ILE A 523 -1.29 -3.66 -23.57
N ARG A 524 -2.62 -3.67 -23.64
CA ARG A 524 -3.52 -4.18 -22.59
C ARG A 524 -4.45 -5.23 -23.16
N ALA A 525 -4.53 -6.39 -22.52
CA ALA A 525 -5.59 -7.39 -22.72
C ALA A 525 -6.63 -7.25 -21.61
N THR A 526 -7.91 -7.21 -21.98
CA THR A 526 -9.04 -7.10 -21.05
C THR A 526 -9.99 -8.26 -21.28
N ASP A 527 -10.43 -8.92 -20.21
CA ASP A 527 -11.42 -10.00 -20.26
C ASP A 527 -12.88 -9.45 -20.22
N PRO A 528 -13.92 -10.31 -20.30
CA PRO A 528 -15.31 -9.87 -20.18
C PRO A 528 -15.70 -9.32 -18.80
N PHE A 529 -14.91 -9.62 -17.77
CA PHE A 529 -15.13 -9.22 -16.38
C PHE A 529 -14.31 -7.98 -15.97
N ARG A 530 -13.61 -7.37 -16.94
CA ARG A 530 -12.76 -6.17 -16.83
C ARG A 530 -11.44 -6.36 -16.07
N ASN A 531 -10.98 -7.59 -15.89
CA ASN A 531 -9.61 -7.83 -15.44
C ASN A 531 -8.62 -7.50 -16.58
N ILE A 532 -7.46 -6.94 -16.24
CA ILE A 532 -6.52 -6.38 -17.22
C ILE A 532 -5.11 -6.94 -17.01
N GLY A 533 -4.56 -7.55 -18.05
CA GLY A 533 -3.12 -7.81 -18.17
C GLY A 533 -2.47 -6.85 -19.15
N TRP A 534 -1.22 -6.46 -18.92
CA TRP A 534 -0.56 -5.49 -19.78
C TRP A 534 0.95 -5.71 -19.92
N ARG A 535 1.54 -5.14 -20.97
CA ARG A 535 2.98 -5.09 -21.26
C ARG A 535 3.32 -3.75 -21.89
N SER A 536 4.53 -3.25 -21.63
CA SER A 536 5.05 -2.05 -22.28
C SER A 536 6.36 -2.33 -22.99
N VAL A 537 6.63 -1.55 -24.04
CA VAL A 537 7.84 -1.62 -24.86
C VAL A 537 8.26 -0.19 -25.23
N VAL A 538 9.55 0.12 -25.13
CA VAL A 538 10.10 1.40 -25.55
C VAL A 538 10.64 1.28 -26.98
N VAL A 539 10.20 2.16 -27.86
CA VAL A 539 10.69 2.27 -29.25
C VAL A 539 11.31 3.63 -29.48
N VAL A 540 12.62 3.66 -29.69
CA VAL A 540 13.36 4.86 -30.06
C VAL A 540 13.35 4.97 -31.58
N ARG A 541 12.64 5.99 -32.08
CA ARG A 541 12.65 6.34 -33.50
C ARG A 541 13.74 7.38 -33.77
N HIS A 542 14.73 7.03 -34.59
CA HIS A 542 15.80 7.92 -35.02
C HIS A 542 15.51 8.61 -36.35
#